data_AF-A0A975Y2Q5-F1
#
_entry.id   AF-A0A975Y2Q5-F1
#
_cell.length_a   1.000
_cell.length_b   1.000
_cell.length_c   1.000
_cell.angle_alpha   90.00
_cell.angle_beta   90.00
_cell.angle_gamma   90.00
#
_symmetry.space_group_name_H-M   'P 1'
#
loop_
_entity.id
_entity.type
_entity.pdbx_description
1 polymer ?
#
loop_
_entity_poly.entity_id
_entity_poly.type
_entity_poly.pdbx_seq_one_letter_code
_entity_poly.pdbx_strand_id
1 'polypeptide(L)' 'MDDQLNVPLEDAELLAEVELTTNLIIAASEADAALPQEVVDRLLGVEAEPAEGRHAFPTQQIRSV' A
#
# COMPACT_ATOMS: atom_id res chain seq x y z
N MET A 1 -14.51 -28.27 3.10
CA MET A 1 -13.93 -26.96 3.45
C MET A 1 -13.27 -26.49 2.18
N ASP A 2 -13.89 -25.54 1.47
CA ASP A 2 -13.23 -24.84 0.37
C ASP A 2 -12.05 -24.07 0.97
N ASP A 3 -10.82 -24.42 0.60
CA ASP A 3 -9.66 -23.59 0.91
C ASP A 3 -9.82 -22.31 0.10
N GLN A 4 -10.41 -21.28 0.71
CA GLN A 4 -10.51 -19.93 0.14
C GLN A 4 -9.12 -19.32 -0.16
N LEU A 5 -8.06 -19.98 0.28
CA LEU A 5 -6.66 -19.66 0.02
C LEU A 5 -6.05 -20.49 -1.13
N ASN A 6 -6.80 -21.43 -1.73
CA ASN A 6 -6.36 -22.26 -2.86
C ASN A 6 -6.64 -21.54 -4.19
N VAL A 7 -6.02 -20.37 -4.35
CA VAL A 7 -5.97 -19.62 -5.61
C VAL A 7 -4.70 -20.03 -6.35
N PRO A 8 -4.75 -20.37 -7.65
CA PRO A 8 -3.57 -20.73 -8.41
C PRO A 8 -2.53 -19.59 -8.41
N LEU A 9 -1.33 -19.89 -7.90
CA LEU A 9 -0.15 -19.02 -7.72
C LEU A 9 0.51 -18.57 -9.05
N GLU A 10 -0.24 -18.31 -10.12
CA GLU A 10 0.37 -17.96 -11.42
C GLU A 10 0.56 -16.45 -11.63
N ASP A 11 0.02 -15.62 -10.74
CA ASP A 11 0.17 -14.16 -10.81
C ASP A 11 1.11 -13.67 -9.70
N ALA A 12 2.38 -13.46 -10.07
CA ALA A 12 3.43 -13.02 -9.15
C ALA A 12 3.14 -11.63 -8.53
N GLU A 13 2.38 -10.77 -9.23
CA GLU A 13 1.95 -9.47 -8.72
C GLU A 13 0.88 -9.65 -7.64
N LEU A 14 -0.12 -10.52 -7.92
CA LEU A 14 -1.15 -10.87 -6.93
C LEU A 14 -0.54 -11.52 -5.68
N LEU A 15 0.46 -12.39 -5.84
CA LEU A 15 1.14 -13.01 -4.69
C LEU A 15 1.88 -11.98 -3.84
N ALA A 16 2.54 -11.00 -4.47
CA ALA A 16 3.18 -9.91 -3.77
C ALA A 16 2.15 -9.08 -2.98
N GLU A 17 0.97 -8.82 -3.53
CA GLU A 17 -0.12 -8.10 -2.83
C GLU A 17 -0.67 -8.89 -1.63
N VAL A 18 -0.86 -10.20 -1.78
CA VAL A 18 -1.32 -11.08 -0.70
C VAL A 18 -0.30 -11.13 0.43
N GLU A 19 0.99 -11.27 0.10
CA GLU A 19 2.07 -11.25 1.08
C GLU A 19 2.11 -9.90 1.82
N LEU A 20 2.04 -8.79 1.08
CA LEU A 20 2.02 -7.43 1.63
C LEU A 20 0.88 -7.23 2.63
N THR A 21 -0.33 -7.62 2.23
CA THR A 21 -1.55 -7.49 3.03
C THR A 21 -1.47 -8.39 4.28
N THR A 22 -0.96 -9.61 4.12
CA THR A 22 -0.78 -10.56 5.23
C THR A 22 0.19 -10.01 6.27
N ASN A 23 1.33 -9.48 5.84
CA ASN A 23 2.32 -8.88 6.73
C ASN A 23 1.74 -7.69 7.51
N LEU A 24 0.91 -6.85 6.86
CA LEU A 24 0.24 -5.73 7.52
C LEU A 24 -0.78 -6.21 8.57
N ILE A 25 -1.58 -7.23 8.25
CA ILE A 25 -2.57 -7.80 9.18
C ILE A 25 -1.89 -8.39 10.41
N ILE A 26 -0.80 -9.13 10.23
CA ILE A 26 -0.03 -9.71 11.33
C ILE A 26 0.50 -8.59 12.23
N ALA A 27 1.18 -7.59 11.66
CA ALA A 27 1.73 -6.47 12.42
C ALA A 27 0.65 -5.71 13.20
N ALA A 28 -0.52 -5.51 12.61
CA ALA A 28 -1.64 -4.84 13.29
C ALA A 28 -2.26 -5.71 14.39
N SER A 29 -2.28 -7.03 14.21
CA SER A 29 -2.84 -7.98 15.18
C SER A 29 -1.93 -8.20 16.40
N GLU A 30 -0.61 -8.08 16.21
CA GLU A 30 0.38 -8.18 17.28
C GLU A 30 0.61 -6.87 18.04
N ALA A 31 0.13 -5.74 17.49
CA ALA A 31 0.26 -4.46 18.13
C ALA A 31 -0.79 -4.27 19.24
N ASP A 32 -0.34 -3.84 20.42
CA ASP A 32 -1.23 -3.49 21.54
C ASP A 32 -2.07 -2.23 21.27
N ALA A 33 -1.68 -1.44 20.26
CA ALA A 33 -2.33 -0.19 19.84
C ALA A 33 -2.20 0.01 18.33
N ALA A 34 -2.80 1.08 17.80
CA ALA A 34 -2.66 1.42 16.38
C ALA A 34 -1.19 1.57 15.96
N LEU A 35 -0.84 0.98 14.81
CA LEU A 35 0.50 1.08 14.25
C LEU A 35 0.84 2.54 13.91
N PRO A 36 2.05 3.03 14.24
CA PRO A 36 2.54 4.31 13.77
C PRO A 36 2.58 4.36 12.24
N GLN A 37 2.28 5.53 11.66
CA GLN A 37 2.26 5.70 10.20
C GLN A 37 3.59 5.31 9.56
N GLU A 38 4.71 5.60 10.22
CA GLU A 38 6.05 5.29 9.73
C GLU A 38 6.32 3.77 9.63
N VAL A 39 5.64 2.98 10.47
CA VAL A 39 5.71 1.51 10.43
C VAL A 39 4.84 0.99 9.29
N VAL A 40 3.66 1.57 9.10
CA VAL A 40 2.76 1.24 7.98
C VAL A 40 3.44 1.56 6.65
N ASP A 41 4.03 2.74 6.49
CA ASP A 41 4.72 3.15 5.27
C ASP A 41 5.88 2.21 4.92
N ARG A 42 6.65 1.78 5.93
CA ARG A 42 7.72 0.80 5.74
C ARG A 42 7.20 -0.56 5.29
N LEU A 43 6.12 -1.05 5.91
CA LEU A 43 5.50 -2.32 5.54
C LEU A 43 4.93 -2.26 4.12
N LEU A 44 4.36 -1.12 3.73
CA LEU A 44 3.81 -0.86 2.40
C LEU A 44 4.86 -0.47 1.35
N GLY A 45 6.13 -0.28 1.75
CA GLY A 45 7.19 0.17 0.85
C GLY A 45 7.02 1.61 0.33
N VAL A 46 6.25 2.44 1.04
CA VAL A 46 5.96 3.85 0.68
C VAL A 46 7.02 4.79 1.25
N GLU A 47 8.28 4.33 1.40
CA GLU A 47 9.37 5.21 1.80
C GLU A 47 9.35 6.43 0.89
N ALA A 48 9.25 7.61 1.50
CA ALA A 48 9.05 8.84 0.76
C ALA A 48 10.19 9.01 -0.24
N GLU A 49 9.90 8.71 -1.52
CA GLU A 49 10.74 9.15 -2.61
C GLU A 49 11.01 10.65 -2.36
N PRO A 50 12.29 11.08 -2.37
CA PRO A 50 12.58 12.51 -2.33
C PRO A 50 11.70 13.17 -3.39
N ALA A 51 11.15 14.34 -3.07
CA ALA A 51 10.02 14.96 -3.76
C ALA A 51 10.24 15.36 -5.25
N GLU A 52 11.06 14.63 -6.01
CA GLU A 52 11.24 14.68 -7.46
C GLU A 52 10.08 14.00 -8.20
N GLY A 53 8.85 14.23 -7.77
CA GLY A 53 7.71 13.52 -8.34
C GLY A 53 6.33 13.98 -7.90
N ARG A 54 6.24 15.00 -7.04
CA ARG A 54 4.96 15.71 -6.87
C ARG A 54 4.67 16.41 -8.19
N HIS A 55 3.98 15.70 -9.07
CA HIS A 55 3.32 16.25 -10.24
C HIS A 55 2.44 17.37 -9.70
N ALA A 56 2.95 18.59 -9.74
CA ALA A 56 2.20 19.77 -9.35
C ALA A 56 0.96 19.75 -10.23
N PHE A 57 -0.22 19.55 -9.63
CA PHE A 57 -1.48 19.68 -10.35
C PHE A 57 -1.46 21.07 -11.01
N PRO A 58 -1.48 21.17 -12.35
CA PRO A 58 -1.39 22.45 -13.00
C PRO A 58 -2.66 23.24 -12.67
N THR A 59 -2.53 24.25 -11.82
CA THR A 59 -3.56 25.27 -11.60
C THR A 59 -3.63 26.19 -12.81
N GLN A 60 -3.97 25.67 -14.00
CA GLN A 60 -4.02 26.50 -15.22
C GLN A 60 -5.44 26.82 -15.68
N GLN A 61 -5.89 27.97 -15.15
CA GLN A 61 -6.67 29.02 -15.82
C GLN A 61 -8.10 28.69 -16.24
N ILE A 62 -9.04 28.97 -15.33
CA ILE A 62 -10.42 29.27 -15.70
C ILE A 62 -10.39 30.52 -16.59
N ARG A 63 -10.52 30.34 -17.91
CA ARG A 63 -10.74 31.46 -18.83
C ARG A 63 -12.09 32.10 -18.47
N SER A 64 -12.05 33.32 -17.96
CA SER A 64 -13.21 34.20 -17.96
C SER A 64 -13.54 34.58 -19.41
N VAL A 65 -14.77 34.28 -19.82
CA VAL A 65 -15.45 34.87 -21.00
C VAL A 65 -16.52 35.80 -20.48
#